data_AF-A0A257DFF1-F1
#
_entry.id   AF-A0A257DFF1-F1
#
_cell.length_a   1.000
_cell.length_b   1.000
_cell.length_c   1.000
_cell.angle_alpha   90.00
_cell.angle_beta   90.00
_cell.angle_gamma   90.00
#
_symmetry.space_group_name_H-M   'P 1'
#
loop_
_entity.id
_entity.type
_entity.pdbx_description
1 polymer ?
#
loop_
_entity_poly.entity_id
_entity_poly.type
_entity_poly.pdbx_seq_one_letter_code
_entity_poly.pdbx_strand_id
1 'polypeptide(L)'
;MPAPKVQTPRSVVNTAVALAHLLERIDRSGDPIDGAQYQIVVSRLKSALAANLPDTALAAVLNTYPSTAELYENMHYELSGLSRSSLESAVSAEMQTAELLGKFTLRRRTRSE
;
A
#
# COMPACT_ATOMS: atom_id res chain seq x y z
N MET A 1 8.27 16.62 -33.93
CA MET A 1 7.68 15.51 -33.15
C MET A 1 8.76 14.96 -32.22
N PRO A 2 8.60 14.95 -30.89
CA PRO A 2 9.62 14.39 -30.02
C PRO A 2 9.62 12.87 -30.14
N ALA A 3 10.80 12.29 -30.35
CA ALA A 3 11.00 10.84 -30.46
C ALA A 3 10.60 10.13 -29.15
N PRO A 4 10.02 8.93 -29.20
CA PRO A 4 9.77 8.15 -27.99
C PRO A 4 11.11 7.82 -27.34
N LYS A 5 11.34 8.30 -26.11
CA LYS A 5 12.49 7.90 -25.30
C LYS A 5 12.32 6.43 -24.94
N VAL A 6 12.96 5.55 -25.72
CA VAL A 6 13.02 4.12 -25.41
C VAL A 6 13.87 3.97 -24.14
N GLN A 7 13.21 3.81 -23.01
CA GLN A 7 13.88 3.56 -21.74
C GLN A 7 14.41 2.12 -21.75
N THR A 8 15.68 1.93 -21.40
CA THR A 8 16.25 0.59 -21.28
C THR A 8 15.68 -0.08 -20.02
N PRO A 9 15.54 -1.43 -20.01
CA PRO A 9 14.96 -2.15 -18.87
C PRO A 9 15.70 -1.88 -17.56
N ARG A 10 17.02 -1.68 -17.61
CA ARG A 10 17.82 -1.30 -16.43
C ARG A 10 17.47 0.09 -15.89
N SER A 11 17.21 1.06 -16.78
CA SER A 11 16.79 2.40 -16.37
C SER A 11 15.44 2.36 -15.66
N VAL A 12 14.50 1.57 -16.20
CA VAL A 12 13.15 1.43 -15.63
C VAL A 12 13.22 0.82 -14.22
N VAL A 13 13.99 -0.26 -14.03
CA VAL A 13 14.19 -0.89 -12.72
C VAL A 13 14.79 0.09 -11.71
N ASN A 14 15.83 0.85 -12.09
CA ASN A 14 16.44 1.84 -11.21
C ASN A 14 15.46 2.94 -10.80
N THR A 15 14.62 3.41 -11.74
CA THR A 15 13.58 4.39 -11.45
C THR A 15 12.53 3.82 -10.49
N ALA A 16 12.10 2.56 -10.68
CA ALA A 16 11.17 1.90 -9.79
C ALA A 16 11.75 1.77 -8.36
N VAL A 17 13.01 1.33 -8.22
CA VAL A 17 13.69 1.22 -6.93
C VAL A 17 13.79 2.57 -6.22
N ALA A 18 14.18 3.63 -6.95
CA ALA A 18 14.32 4.96 -6.37
C ALA A 18 12.97 5.53 -5.88
N LEU A 19 11.90 5.33 -6.66
CA LEU A 19 10.55 5.75 -6.29
C LEU A 19 9.98 4.93 -5.13
N ALA A 20 10.25 3.62 -5.11
CA ALA A 20 9.85 2.74 -4.01
C ALA A 20 10.51 3.13 -2.69
N HIS A 21 11.82 3.40 -2.72
CA HIS A 21 12.53 3.89 -1.54
C HIS A 21 12.02 5.25 -1.06
N LEU A 22 11.70 6.15 -1.99
CA LEU A 22 11.14 7.46 -1.65
C LEU A 22 9.78 7.33 -0.97
N LEU A 23 8.88 6.50 -1.50
CA LEU A 23 7.57 6.24 -0.91
C LEU A 23 7.71 5.65 0.50
N GLU A 24 8.55 4.62 0.66
CA GLU A 24 8.79 3.98 1.96
C GLU A 24 9.31 4.99 3.01
N ARG A 25 10.19 5.89 2.58
CA ARG A 25 10.71 6.94 3.48
C ARG A 25 9.62 7.92 3.88
N ILE A 26 8.76 8.32 2.95
CA ILE A 26 7.65 9.23 3.24
C ILE A 26 6.70 8.59 4.25
N ASP A 27 6.26 7.35 4.00
CA ASP A 27 5.31 6.65 4.87
C ASP A 27 5.89 6.37 6.27
N ARG A 28 7.19 6.12 6.39
CA ARG A 28 7.85 5.88 7.69
C ARG A 28 8.24 7.15 8.45
N SER A 29 8.45 8.27 7.76
CA SER A 29 8.97 9.49 8.38
C SER A 29 8.00 10.09 9.41
N GLY A 30 6.70 9.90 9.23
CA GLY A 30 5.66 10.52 10.07
C GLY A 30 5.58 12.05 9.95
N ASP A 31 6.47 12.66 9.15
CA ASP A 31 6.49 14.09 8.89
C ASP A 31 5.30 14.48 8.00
N PRO A 32 4.69 15.65 8.23
CA PRO A 32 3.60 16.13 7.39
C PRO A 32 4.13 16.43 5.98
N ILE A 33 3.77 15.57 5.04
CA ILE A 33 4.00 15.79 3.61
C ILE A 33 2.78 16.45 2.97
N ASP A 34 3.03 17.32 1.99
CA ASP A 34 1.96 17.83 1.13
C ASP A 34 1.31 16.69 0.32
N GLY A 35 -0.02 16.61 0.37
CA GLY A 35 -0.79 15.55 -0.28
C GLY A 35 -0.57 15.53 -1.80
N ALA A 36 -0.34 16.69 -2.44
CA ALA A 36 -0.06 16.73 -3.87
C ALA A 36 1.30 16.08 -4.21
N GLN A 37 2.31 16.28 -3.37
CA GLN A 37 3.63 15.64 -3.54
C GLN A 37 3.54 14.12 -3.40
N TYR A 38 2.79 13.65 -2.40
CA TYR A 38 2.52 12.22 -2.22
C TYR A 38 1.87 11.61 -3.48
N GLN A 39 0.82 12.26 -4.01
CA GLN A 39 0.15 11.80 -5.22
C GLN A 39 1.07 11.74 -6.44
N ILE A 40 2.00 12.69 -6.59
CA ILE A 40 2.99 12.68 -7.68
C ILE A 40 3.90 11.45 -7.56
N VAL A 41 4.41 11.15 -6.36
CA VAL A 41 5.28 9.99 -6.13
C VAL A 41 4.53 8.70 -6.44
N VAL A 42 3.33 8.54 -5.90
CA VAL A 42 2.49 7.37 -6.13
C VAL A 42 2.17 7.19 -7.62
N SER A 43 1.74 8.25 -8.31
CA SER A 43 1.41 8.18 -9.74
C SER A 43 2.60 7.75 -10.61
N ARG A 44 3.80 8.30 -10.33
CA ARG A 44 5.02 7.91 -11.03
C ARG A 44 5.43 6.48 -10.73
N LEU A 45 5.30 6.05 -9.47
CA LEU A 45 5.62 4.68 -9.06
C LEU A 45 4.66 3.68 -9.73
N LYS A 46 3.36 3.96 -9.77
CA LYS A 46 2.37 3.15 -10.51
C LYS A 46 2.77 2.99 -11.98
N SER A 47 3.15 4.10 -12.62
CA SER A 47 3.59 4.09 -14.02
C SER A 47 4.86 3.25 -14.24
N ALA A 48 5.80 3.32 -13.29
CA ALA A 48 7.02 2.52 -13.33
C ALA A 48 6.74 1.03 -13.10
N LEU A 49 5.84 0.68 -12.17
CA LEU A 49 5.45 -0.72 -11.89
C LEU A 49 4.63 -1.34 -13.02
N ALA A 50 3.85 -0.54 -13.74
CA ALA A 50 3.13 -0.98 -14.93
C ALA A 50 4.03 -1.13 -16.16
N ALA A 51 5.25 -0.57 -16.13
CA ALA A 51 6.24 -0.87 -17.15
C ALA A 51 6.68 -2.34 -17.01
N ASN A 52 7.06 -2.97 -18.11
CA ASN A 52 7.38 -4.39 -18.16
C ASN A 52 8.71 -4.66 -17.42
N LEU A 53 8.64 -4.79 -16.09
CA LEU A 53 9.78 -5.12 -15.23
C LEU A 53 10.04 -6.63 -15.29
N PRO A 54 11.31 -7.07 -15.23
CA PRO A 54 11.63 -8.48 -15.00
C PRO A 54 11.03 -8.96 -13.68
N ASP A 55 10.39 -10.13 -13.67
CA ASP A 55 9.73 -10.70 -12.48
C ASP A 55 10.63 -10.75 -11.25
N THR A 56 11.92 -11.08 -11.44
CA THR A 56 12.91 -11.14 -10.35
C THR A 56 13.19 -9.76 -9.74
N ALA A 57 13.22 -8.72 -10.57
CA ALA A 57 13.42 -7.34 -10.11
C ALA A 57 12.15 -6.81 -9.42
N LEU A 58 10.98 -7.13 -9.97
CA LEU A 58 9.70 -6.78 -9.36
C LEU A 58 9.57 -7.42 -7.96
N ALA A 59 9.78 -8.73 -7.85
CA ALA A 59 9.71 -9.44 -6.58
C ALA A 59 10.71 -8.87 -5.54
N ALA A 60 11.92 -8.51 -5.97
CA ALA A 60 12.91 -7.89 -5.09
C ALA A 60 12.44 -6.53 -4.55
N VAL A 61 11.85 -5.68 -5.40
CA VAL A 61 11.30 -4.37 -5.00
C VAL A 61 10.16 -4.55 -3.99
N LEU A 62 9.21 -5.43 -4.29
CA LEU A 62 8.04 -5.65 -3.43
C LEU A 62 8.44 -6.25 -2.06
N ASN A 63 9.41 -7.15 -2.02
CA ASN A 63 9.91 -7.71 -0.74
C ASN A 63 10.72 -6.71 0.09
N THR A 64 11.34 -5.71 -0.55
CA THR A 64 12.19 -4.72 0.13
C THR A 64 11.40 -3.53 0.67
N TYR A 65 10.33 -3.13 -0.03
CA TYR A 65 9.56 -1.91 0.26
C TYR A 65 8.09 -2.24 0.51
N PRO A 66 7.68 -2.47 1.78
CA PRO A 66 6.31 -2.75 2.17
C PRO A 66 5.27 -1.77 1.59
N SER A 67 5.54 -0.46 1.60
CA SER A 67 4.62 0.54 1.03
C SER A 67 4.39 0.34 -0.47
N THR A 68 5.42 -0.12 -1.18
CA THR A 68 5.32 -0.40 -2.62
C THR A 68 4.57 -1.71 -2.88
N ALA A 69 4.73 -2.70 -2.00
CA ALA A 69 3.96 -3.94 -2.06
C ALA A 69 2.46 -3.68 -1.92
N GLU A 70 2.06 -2.91 -0.91
CA GLU A 70 0.67 -2.50 -0.70
C GLU A 70 0.12 -1.74 -1.92
N LEU A 71 0.89 -0.79 -2.45
CA LEU A 71 0.49 -0.05 -3.64
C LEU A 71 0.31 -0.96 -4.87
N TYR A 72 1.22 -1.90 -5.09
CA TYR A 72 1.17 -2.84 -6.21
C TYR A 72 -0.02 -3.80 -6.10
N GLU A 73 -0.31 -4.29 -4.91
CA GLU A 73 -1.52 -5.06 -4.62
C GLU A 73 -2.76 -4.21 -4.92
N ASN A 74 -2.77 -2.94 -4.49
CA ASN A 74 -3.88 -2.03 -4.74
C ASN A 74 -4.12 -1.76 -6.23
N MET A 75 -3.06 -1.77 -7.05
CA MET A 75 -3.18 -1.64 -8.51
C MET A 75 -3.83 -2.87 -9.15
N HIS A 76 -3.61 -4.04 -8.57
CA HIS A 76 -4.09 -5.32 -9.08
C HIS A 76 -5.27 -5.85 -8.27
N TYR A 77 -6.03 -4.98 -7.60
CA TYR A 77 -7.16 -5.37 -6.73
C TYR A 77 -8.19 -6.27 -7.43
N GLU A 78 -8.43 -6.09 -8.73
CA GLU A 78 -9.34 -6.95 -9.49
C GLU A 78 -8.84 -8.41 -9.60
N LEU A 79 -7.52 -8.63 -9.50
CA LEU A 79 -6.85 -9.93 -9.52
C LEU A 79 -6.42 -10.40 -8.11
N SER A 80 -6.29 -9.46 -7.17
CA SER A 80 -5.83 -9.67 -5.80
C SER A 80 -7.07 -9.66 -4.90
N GLY A 81 -7.75 -10.80 -4.84
CA GLY A 81 -8.92 -10.98 -3.98
C GLY A 81 -8.63 -10.48 -2.56
N LEU A 82 -9.44 -9.50 -2.13
CA LEU A 82 -9.58 -8.96 -0.77
C LEU A 82 -8.48 -9.38 0.23
N SER A 83 -7.50 -8.50 0.38
CA SER A 83 -6.59 -8.35 1.53
C SER A 83 -5.75 -9.58 1.93
N ARG A 84 -4.42 -9.41 1.92
CA ARG A 84 -3.48 -10.29 2.65
C ARG A 84 -3.55 -10.18 4.18
N SER A 85 -4.45 -9.39 4.76
CA SER A 85 -4.78 -9.56 6.19
C SER A 85 -5.45 -10.92 6.34
N SER A 86 -4.89 -11.82 7.16
CA SER A 86 -5.52 -13.13 7.36
C SER A 86 -6.99 -12.90 7.72
N LEU A 87 -7.89 -13.58 7.02
CA LEU A 87 -9.33 -13.50 7.29
C LEU A 87 -9.62 -13.69 8.78
N GLU A 88 -8.85 -14.56 9.44
CA GLU A 88 -8.89 -14.78 10.88
C GLU A 88 -8.57 -13.53 11.70
N SER A 89 -7.60 -12.72 11.31
CA SER A 89 -7.27 -11.47 12.01
C SER A 89 -8.40 -10.44 11.88
N ALA A 90 -8.99 -10.34 10.69
CA ALA A 90 -10.12 -9.43 10.45
C ALA A 90 -11.37 -9.86 11.25
N VAL A 91 -11.71 -11.16 11.22
CA VAL A 91 -12.84 -11.72 11.98
C VAL A 91 -12.61 -11.58 13.49
N SER A 92 -11.39 -11.84 13.97
CA SER A 92 -11.07 -11.71 15.40
C SER A 92 -11.21 -10.27 15.89
N ALA A 93 -10.82 -9.28 15.08
CA ALA A 93 -10.97 -7.87 15.41
C ALA A 93 -12.45 -7.45 15.44
N GLU A 94 -13.28 -7.96 14.52
CA GLU A 94 -14.72 -7.71 14.51
C GLU A 94 -15.40 -8.30 15.76
N MET A 95 -15.10 -9.56 16.11
CA MET A 95 -15.64 -10.22 17.29
C MET A 95 -15.28 -9.47 18.59
N GLN A 96 -14.03 -9.03 18.73
CA GLN A 96 -13.58 -8.27 19.90
C GLN A 96 -14.29 -6.92 20.01
N THR A 97 -14.50 -6.24 18.88
CA THR A 97 -15.21 -4.95 18.84
C THR A 97 -16.67 -5.12 19.25
N ALA A 98 -17.35 -6.15 18.73
CA ALA A 98 -18.73 -6.47 19.09
C ALA A 98 -18.88 -6.78 20.58
N GLU A 99 -17.94 -7.54 21.17
CA GLU A 99 -17.94 -7.86 22.59
C GLU A 99 -17.78 -6.60 23.47
N LEU A 100 -16.85 -5.71 23.11
CA LEU A 100 -16.64 -4.45 23.83
C LEU A 100 -17.88 -3.55 23.78
N LEU A 101 -18.49 -3.41 22.60
CA LEU A 101 -19.72 -2.64 22.44
C LEU A 101 -20.88 -3.23 23.27
N GLY A 102 -20.99 -4.56 23.34
CA GLY A 102 -21.95 -5.25 24.21
C GLY A 102 -21.76 -4.92 25.69
N LYS A 103 -20.52 -4.90 26.17
CA LYS A 103 -20.20 -4.52 27.56
C LYS A 103 -20.57 -3.06 27.87
N PHE A 104 -20.32 -2.15 26.93
CA PHE A 104 -20.68 -0.73 27.10
C PHE A 104 -22.19 -0.48 27.07
N THR A 105 -22.92 -1.18 26.20
CA THR A 105 -24.39 -1.04 26.12
C THR A 105 -25.07 -1.60 27.37
N LEU A 106 -24.61 -2.74 27.90
CA LEU A 106 -25.14 -3.33 29.13
C LEU A 106 -24.88 -2.43 30.35
N ARG A 107 -23.65 -1.88 30.48
CA ARG A 107 -23.25 -1.01 31.59
C ARG A 107 -23.95 0.36 31.58
N ARG A 108 -24.37 0.86 30.41
CA ARG A 108 -25.24 2.04 30.30
C ARG A 108 -26.65 1.76 30.82
N ARG A 109 -27.19 0.58 30.54
CA ARG A 109 -28.55 0.19 30.92
C ARG A 109 -28.72 0.06 32.44
N THR A 110 -27.68 -0.44 33.12
CA THR A 110 -27.68 -0.61 34.59
C THR A 110 -27.34 0.66 35.38
N ARG A 111 -27.00 1.78 34.71
CA ARG A 111 -26.65 3.06 35.36
C ARG A 111 -27.76 4.12 35.18
N SER A 112 -28.85 3.76 34.52
CA SER A 112 -30.02 4.63 34.31
C SER A 112 -31.27 4.16 35.08
N GLU A 113 -31.09 3.29 36.08
CA GLU A 113 -32.08 3.01 37.13
C GLU A 113 -31.61 3.59 38.48
#